data_AF-A0A919QBC5-F1
#
_entry.id   AF-A0A919QBC5-F1
#
_cell.length_a   1.000
_cell.length_b   1.000
_cell.length_c   1.000
_cell.angle_alpha   90.00
_cell.angle_beta   90.00
_cell.angle_gamma   90.00
#
_symmetry.space_group_name_H-M   'P 1'
#
loop_
_entity.id
_entity.type
_entity.pdbx_description
1 polymer ?
#
loop_
_entity_poly.entity_id
_entity_poly.type
_entity_poly.pdbx_seq_one_letter_code
_entity_poly.pdbx_strand_id
1 'polypeptide(L)'
;MSDQILADLKSWLQALKDSERTVVCASADESAIREALGRLWLGGLYKVLVNDALCPPGTAYVIDERAMEAYANKAGQLWRWQA
;
A
#
# COMPACT_ATOMS: atom_id res chain seq x y z
N MET A 1 13.11 -27.40 5.52
CA MET A 1 12.05 -26.38 5.30
C MET A 1 11.10 -26.96 4.28
N SER A 2 9.78 -26.96 4.51
CA SER A 2 8.87 -27.61 3.55
C SER A 2 8.82 -26.82 2.24
N ASP A 3 8.67 -27.52 1.12
CA ASP A 3 8.54 -26.91 -0.21
C ASP A 3 7.33 -25.96 -0.28
N GLN A 4 6.29 -26.25 0.51
CA GLN A 4 5.11 -25.38 0.64
C GLN A 4 5.46 -24.03 1.31
N ILE A 5 6.26 -24.03 2.38
CA ILE A 5 6.67 -22.78 3.04
C ILE A 5 7.49 -21.93 2.08
N LEU A 6 8.38 -22.55 1.28
CA LEU A 6 9.18 -21.82 0.30
C LEU A 6 8.31 -21.25 -0.84
N ALA A 7 7.33 -21.99 -1.32
CA ALA A 7 6.39 -21.53 -2.34
C ALA A 7 5.55 -20.36 -1.85
N ASP A 8 5.02 -20.45 -0.62
CA ASP A 8 4.26 -19.38 0.01
C ASP A 8 5.11 -18.11 0.15
N LEU A 9 6.34 -18.22 0.65
CA LEU A 9 7.26 -17.08 0.78
C LEU A 9 7.58 -16.43 -0.57
N LYS A 10 7.80 -17.22 -1.63
CA LYS A 10 8.03 -16.70 -2.99
C LYS A 10 6.82 -15.94 -3.50
N SER A 11 5.61 -16.46 -3.29
CA SER A 11 4.37 -15.78 -3.67
C SER A 11 4.21 -14.44 -2.95
N TRP A 12 4.51 -14.39 -1.65
CA TRP A 12 4.47 -13.14 -0.88
C TRP A 12 5.50 -12.12 -1.35
N LEU A 13 6.74 -12.56 -1.61
CA LEU A 13 7.79 -11.67 -2.13
C LEU A 13 7.42 -11.10 -3.49
N GLN A 14 6.79 -11.89 -4.36
CA GLN A 14 6.34 -11.41 -5.66
C GLN A 14 5.20 -10.40 -5.51
N ALA A 15 4.20 -10.67 -4.66
CA ALA A 15 3.12 -9.74 -4.37
C ALA A 15 3.62 -8.40 -3.85
N LEU A 16 4.64 -8.40 -2.98
CA LEU A 16 5.27 -7.19 -2.42
C LEU A 16 6.10 -6.40 -3.45
N LYS A 17 6.60 -7.05 -4.50
CA LYS A 17 7.33 -6.38 -5.60
C LYS A 17 6.38 -5.76 -6.61
N ASP A 18 5.26 -6.43 -6.85
CA ASP A 18 4.26 -6.00 -7.83
C ASP A 18 3.16 -5.13 -7.20
N SER A 19 3.19 -4.90 -5.87
CA SER A 19 2.22 -4.03 -5.20
C SER A 19 2.59 -2.55 -5.39
N GLU A 20 1.69 -1.82 -6.03
CA GLU A 20 1.68 -0.37 -5.97
C GLU A 20 1.34 0.01 -4.52
N ARG A 21 2.20 0.77 -3.86
CA ARG A 21 2.00 1.16 -2.46
C ARG A 21 1.27 2.49 -2.41
N THR A 22 0.17 2.58 -1.70
CA THR A 22 -0.59 3.81 -1.58
C THR A 22 -0.20 4.54 -0.29
N VAL A 23 0.30 5.77 -0.41
CA VAL A 23 0.41 6.70 0.73
C VAL A 23 -0.90 7.45 0.85
N VAL A 24 -1.56 7.32 2.00
CA VAL A 24 -2.72 8.15 2.36
C VAL A 24 -2.23 9.32 3.20
N CYS A 25 -2.65 10.53 2.83
CA CYS A 25 -2.30 11.77 3.52
C CYS A 25 -3.48 12.75 3.56
N ALA A 26 -3.35 13.79 4.37
CA ALA A 26 -4.25 14.94 4.34
C ALA A 26 -3.96 15.85 3.13
N SER A 27 -4.96 16.61 2.68
CA SER A 27 -4.87 17.56 1.57
C SER A 27 -3.80 18.63 1.78
N ALA A 28 -3.64 19.09 3.03
CA ALA A 28 -2.61 20.04 3.42
C ALA A 28 -1.18 19.51 3.21
N ASP A 29 -0.98 18.18 3.24
CA ASP A 29 0.33 17.54 3.20
C ASP A 29 0.66 16.92 1.84
N GLU A 30 -0.29 16.88 0.89
CA GLU A 30 -0.12 16.19 -0.40
C GLU A 30 1.15 16.63 -1.13
N SER A 31 1.39 17.94 -1.21
CA SER A 31 2.55 18.50 -1.93
C SER A 31 3.87 18.08 -1.27
N ALA A 32 3.94 18.15 0.07
CA ALA A 32 5.13 17.76 0.82
C ALA A 32 5.41 16.25 0.70
N ILE A 33 4.36 15.42 0.71
CA ILE A 33 4.48 13.97 0.51
C ILE A 33 4.99 13.65 -0.89
N ARG A 34 4.43 14.26 -1.94
CA ARG A 34 4.88 14.06 -3.32
C ARG A 34 6.33 14.49 -3.52
N GLU A 35 6.73 15.62 -2.93
CA GLU A 35 8.11 16.08 -2.96
C GLU A 35 9.05 15.11 -2.24
N ALA A 36 8.68 14.63 -1.05
CA ALA A 36 9.45 13.64 -0.30
C ALA A 36 9.63 12.33 -1.08
N LEU A 37 8.55 11.82 -1.70
CA LEU A 37 8.63 10.63 -2.56
C LEU A 37 9.57 10.85 -3.75
N GLY A 38 9.52 12.03 -4.38
CA GLY A 38 10.45 12.40 -5.45
C GLY A 38 11.91 12.40 -4.99
N ARG A 39 12.20 13.00 -3.83
CA ARG A 39 13.55 13.05 -3.24
C ARG A 39 14.09 11.66 -2.89
N LEU A 40 13.23 10.73 -2.51
CA LEU A 40 13.58 9.34 -2.19
C LEU A 40 13.58 8.41 -3.42
N TRP A 41 13.30 8.94 -4.62
CA TRP A 41 13.23 8.19 -5.88
C TRP A 41 12.13 7.12 -5.85
N LEU A 42 11.08 7.41 -5.07
CA LEU A 42 9.87 6.60 -4.94
C LEU A 42 8.71 7.14 -5.79
N GLY A 43 8.93 8.24 -6.52
CA GLY A 43 7.97 8.78 -7.48
C GLY A 43 7.65 7.74 -8.57
N GLY A 44 6.40 7.27 -8.59
CA GLY A 44 5.93 6.22 -9.50
C GLY A 44 5.91 4.81 -8.90
N LEU A 45 6.55 4.59 -7.74
CA LEU A 45 6.39 3.36 -6.95
C LEU A 45 5.25 3.48 -5.93
N TYR A 46 4.98 4.71 -5.50
CA TYR A 46 3.91 5.01 -4.56
C TYR A 46 2.85 5.90 -5.21
N LYS A 47 1.60 5.48 -5.07
CA LYS A 47 0.42 6.30 -5.30
C LYS A 47 0.21 7.20 -4.10
N VAL A 48 -0.26 8.42 -4.32
CA VAL A 48 -0.69 9.30 -3.22
C VAL A 48 -2.20 9.42 -3.29
N LEU A 49 -2.87 9.07 -2.19
CA LEU A 49 -4.29 9.22 -1.97
C LEU A 49 -4.49 10.31 -0.91
N VAL A 50 -5.35 11.27 -1.22
CA VAL A 50 -5.73 12.32 -0.27
C VAL A 50 -7.05 11.94 0.39
N ASN A 51 -7.06 11.86 1.72
CA ASN A 51 -8.27 11.58 2.48
C ASN A 51 -8.20 12.19 3.89
N ASP A 52 -8.80 13.37 4.05
CA ASP A 52 -8.81 14.13 5.30
C ASP A 52 -9.62 13.47 6.42
N ALA A 53 -10.57 12.59 6.09
CA ALA A 53 -11.37 11.87 7.07
C ALA A 53 -10.63 10.69 7.69
N LEU A 54 -9.74 10.05 6.93
CA LEU A 54 -8.95 8.90 7.36
C LEU A 54 -7.55 9.28 7.85
N CYS A 55 -7.00 10.40 7.36
CA CYS A 55 -5.64 10.82 7.64
C CYS A 55 -5.60 12.24 8.20
N PRO A 56 -5.32 12.40 9.51
CA PRO A 56 -5.13 13.71 10.12
C PRO A 56 -3.91 14.45 9.53
N PRO A 57 -3.93 15.79 9.47
CA PRO A 57 -2.77 16.58 9.04
C PRO A 57 -1.50 16.27 9.85
N GLY A 58 -0.35 16.27 9.19
CA GLY A 58 0.95 15.92 9.77
C GLY A 58 1.20 14.41 9.91
N THR A 59 0.29 13.57 9.41
CA THR A 59 0.45 12.12 9.38
C THR A 59 0.39 11.57 7.97
N ALA A 60 0.98 10.38 7.77
CA ALA A 60 0.88 9.64 6.52
C ALA A 60 0.80 8.15 6.83
N TYR A 61 -0.10 7.46 6.14
CA TYR A 61 -0.25 6.00 6.24
C TYR A 61 0.20 5.35 4.95
N VAL A 62 1.00 4.29 5.04
CA VAL A 62 1.35 3.47 3.88
C VAL A 62 0.47 2.24 3.88
N ILE A 63 -0.28 2.07 2.80
CA ILE A 63 -1.20 0.98 2.59
C ILE A 63 -0.72 0.13 1.41
N ASP A 64 -0.65 -1.18 1.62
CA ASP A 64 -0.43 -2.15 0.55
C ASP A 64 -1.79 -2.77 0.18
N GLU A 65 -2.45 -2.18 -0.82
CA GLU A 65 -3.78 -2.59 -1.27
C GLU A 65 -3.78 -4.06 -1.71
N ARG A 66 -2.74 -4.52 -2.41
CA ARG A 66 -2.63 -5.92 -2.85
C ARG A 66 -2.38 -6.89 -1.70
N ALA A 67 -1.59 -6.52 -0.69
CA ALA A 67 -1.42 -7.37 0.49
C ALA A 67 -2.75 -7.53 1.24
N MET A 68 -3.56 -6.47 1.33
CA MET A 68 -4.90 -6.55 1.91
C MET A 68 -5.87 -7.38 1.05
N GLU A 69 -5.87 -7.22 -0.27
CA GLU A 69 -6.66 -8.04 -1.17
C GLU A 69 -6.26 -9.53 -1.10
N ALA A 70 -4.95 -9.83 -1.08
CA ALA A 70 -4.44 -11.18 -0.96
C ALA A 70 -4.82 -11.82 0.39
N TYR A 71 -4.75 -11.05 1.47
CA TYR A 71 -5.22 -11.51 2.78
C TYR A 71 -6.72 -11.77 2.79
N ALA A 72 -7.53 -10.85 2.27
CA ALA A 72 -8.98 -10.97 2.21
C ALA A 72 -9.40 -12.17 1.36
N ASN A 73 -8.82 -12.35 0.16
CA ASN A 73 -9.05 -13.50 -0.70
C ASN A 73 -8.66 -14.82 -0.03
N LYS A 74 -7.52 -14.85 0.68
CA LYS A 74 -7.06 -16.05 1.41
C LYS A 74 -7.94 -16.35 2.64
N ALA A 75 -8.51 -15.32 3.26
CA ALA A 75 -9.44 -15.44 4.38
C ALA A 75 -10.88 -15.75 3.95
N GLY A 76 -11.15 -15.86 2.63
CA GLY A 76 -12.51 -16.07 2.10
C GLY A 76 -13.44 -14.86 2.27
N GLN A 77 -12.88 -13.69 2.58
CA GLN A 77 -13.62 -12.43 2.69
C GLN A 77 -13.43 -11.62 1.41
N LEU A 78 -14.52 -11.32 0.72
CA LEU A 78 -14.50 -10.37 -0.40
C LEU A 78 -14.19 -8.98 0.15
N TRP A 79 -12.96 -8.50 -0.05
CA TRP A 79 -12.66 -7.10 0.19
C TRP A 79 -13.42 -6.27 -0.86
N ARG A 80 -14.42 -5.52 -0.41
CA ARG A 80 -15.10 -4.51 -1.22
C ARG A 80 -14.67 -3.15 -0.72
N TRP A 81 -13.75 -2.52 -1.42
CA TRP A 81 -13.49 -1.10 -1.28
C TRP A 81 -14.67 -0.36 -1.93
N GLN A 82 -15.48 0.34 -1.13
CA GLN A 82 -16.47 1.27 -1.64
C GLN A 82 -15.87 2.67 -1.57
N ALA A 83 -15.56 3.20 -2.75
CA ALA A 83 -15.16 4.58 -2.97
C ALA A 83 -16.27 5.56 -2.56
#